data_AF-A0A939G2B7-F1
#
_entry.id   AF-A0A939G2B7-F1
#
_cell.length_a   1.000
_cell.length_b   1.000
_cell.length_c   1.000
_cell.angle_alpha   90.00
_cell.angle_beta   90.00
_cell.angle_gamma   90.00
#
_symmetry.space_group_name_H-M   'P 1'
#
loop_
_entity.id
_entity.type
_entity.pdbx_description
1 polymer ?
#
loop_
_entity_poly.entity_id
_entity_poly.type
_entity_poly.pdbx_seq_one_letter_code
_entity_poly.pdbx_strand_id
1 'polypeptide(L)'
;MVAHLDEAGVMANHYPMLIAWFGALFKQDSTIKKAFYGKRSTMGENGRRLLDFLAKHPIDSLHAEEPVGPGQNDMYWASFFATGDTAYIGRILTNAVRYDAERTYLMPFLAAQTAKWSLAANARQHPAVQAFLAKKEGKLPIVHDILTRDPGIIKLETTAILQQQQAKGGWRR
;
A
#
# COMPACT_ATOMS: atom_id res chain seq x y z
N MET A 1 8.42 -24.19 18.36
CA MET A 1 8.56 -23.99 16.89
C MET A 1 7.21 -24.23 16.19
N VAL A 2 6.13 -23.59 16.66
CA VAL A 2 4.75 -23.77 16.12
C VAL A 2 4.02 -22.42 15.93
N ALA A 3 4.52 -21.32 16.51
CA ALA A 3 3.87 -19.99 16.42
C ALA A 3 3.93 -19.36 15.02
N HIS A 4 4.98 -19.60 14.23
CA HIS A 4 5.14 -18.97 12.92
C HIS A 4 4.22 -19.51 11.81
N LEU A 5 3.67 -20.72 11.97
CA LEU A 5 2.78 -21.31 10.97
C LEU A 5 1.34 -20.76 11.08
N ASP A 6 0.92 -20.35 12.26
CA ASP A 6 -0.43 -19.81 12.50
C ASP A 6 -0.54 -18.34 12.04
N GLU A 7 0.53 -17.56 12.23
CA GLU A 7 0.62 -16.16 11.74
C GLU A 7 0.72 -16.09 10.21
N ALA A 8 1.48 -17.01 9.58
CA ALA A 8 1.49 -17.15 8.13
C ALA A 8 0.10 -17.51 7.58
N GLY A 9 -0.66 -18.33 8.30
CA GLY A 9 -2.05 -18.64 7.97
C GLY A 9 -3.01 -17.45 8.09
N VAL A 10 -2.78 -16.54 9.04
CA VAL A 10 -3.55 -15.28 9.17
C VAL A 10 -3.19 -14.31 8.04
N MET A 11 -1.90 -14.13 7.72
CA MET A 11 -1.47 -13.29 6.59
C MET A 11 -1.85 -13.86 5.22
N ALA A 12 -1.90 -15.20 5.08
CA ALA A 12 -2.35 -15.87 3.86
C ALA A 12 -3.88 -15.85 3.70
N ASN A 13 -4.64 -15.82 4.80
CA ASN A 13 -6.11 -15.80 4.78
C ASN A 13 -6.73 -14.41 5.01
N HIS A 14 -5.95 -13.39 5.37
CA HIS A 14 -6.42 -12.02 5.57
C HIS A 14 -5.69 -11.11 4.60
N TYR A 15 -6.46 -10.52 3.69
CA TYR A 15 -5.98 -9.54 2.72
C TYR A 15 -5.17 -8.46 3.45
N PRO A 16 -3.87 -8.24 3.13
CA PRO A 16 -3.02 -7.21 3.74
C PRO A 16 -3.68 -5.83 3.83
N MET A 17 -4.56 -5.53 2.88
CA MET A 17 -5.43 -4.36 2.89
C MET A 17 -6.36 -4.29 4.12
N LEU A 18 -6.99 -5.38 4.54
CA LEU A 18 -7.86 -5.39 5.73
C LEU A 18 -7.06 -5.17 7.01
N ILE A 19 -5.88 -5.78 7.10
CA ILE A 19 -4.94 -5.57 8.20
C ILE A 19 -4.56 -4.08 8.26
N ALA A 20 -4.17 -3.50 7.12
CA ALA A 20 -3.79 -2.10 7.05
C ALA A 20 -4.94 -1.12 7.29
N TRP A 21 -6.15 -1.46 6.84
CA TRP A 21 -7.35 -0.67 7.06
C TRP A 21 -7.72 -0.63 8.55
N PHE A 22 -7.98 -1.80 9.16
CA PHE A 22 -8.39 -1.88 10.55
C PHE A 22 -7.26 -1.48 11.50
N GLY A 23 -6.01 -1.85 11.19
CA GLY A 23 -4.85 -1.44 11.96
C GLY A 23 -4.69 0.08 12.03
N ALA A 24 -4.80 0.77 10.88
CA ALA A 24 -4.74 2.23 10.85
C ALA A 24 -5.95 2.88 11.54
N LEU A 25 -7.16 2.35 11.31
CA LEU A 25 -8.37 2.84 11.94
C LEU A 25 -8.31 2.73 13.47
N PHE A 26 -7.86 1.58 13.99
CA PHE A 26 -7.72 1.36 15.44
C PHE A 26 -6.60 2.18 16.06
N LYS A 27 -5.55 2.48 15.29
CA LYS A 27 -4.49 3.40 15.72
C LYS A 27 -5.00 4.84 15.82
N GLN A 28 -5.79 5.28 14.83
CA GLN A 28 -6.33 6.64 14.79
C GLN A 28 -7.39 6.87 15.87
N ASP A 29 -8.28 5.90 16.09
CA ASP A 29 -9.36 6.00 17.05
C ASP A 29 -9.48 4.75 17.93
N SER A 30 -9.02 4.88 19.18
CA SER A 30 -9.08 3.81 20.17
C SER A 30 -10.51 3.45 20.61
N THR A 31 -11.49 4.33 20.40
CA THR A 31 -12.90 4.05 20.72
C THR A 31 -13.49 3.05 19.73
N ILE A 32 -13.13 3.16 18.44
CA ILE A 32 -13.49 2.17 17.42
C ILE A 32 -12.87 0.82 17.76
N LYS A 33 -11.58 0.80 18.15
CA LYS A 33 -10.93 -0.42 18.63
C LYS A 33 -11.75 -1.04 19.76
N LYS A 34 -12.04 -0.31 20.84
CA LYS A 34 -12.82 -0.81 21.98
C LYS A 34 -14.19 -1.36 21.56
N ALA A 35 -14.90 -0.68 20.66
CA ALA A 35 -16.20 -1.13 20.17
C ALA A 35 -16.12 -2.46 19.42
N PHE A 36 -15.08 -2.67 18.60
CA PHE A 36 -14.86 -3.95 17.90
C PHE A 36 -14.53 -5.08 18.86
N TYR A 37 -13.64 -4.86 19.85
CA TYR A 37 -13.32 -5.89 20.84
C TYR A 37 -14.52 -6.21 21.75
N GLY A 38 -15.38 -5.24 22.05
CA GLY A 38 -16.64 -5.48 22.77
C GLY A 38 -17.60 -6.42 22.04
N LYS A 39 -17.50 -6.50 20.71
CA LYS A 39 -18.29 -7.42 19.87
C LYS A 39 -17.53 -8.70 19.51
N ARG A 40 -16.34 -8.93 20.07
CA ARG A 40 -15.47 -10.06 19.69
C ARG A 40 -16.16 -11.43 19.85
N SER A 41 -17.01 -11.61 20.87
CA SER A 41 -17.72 -12.88 21.11
C SER A 41 -18.77 -13.22 20.04
N THR A 42 -19.28 -12.22 19.32
CA THR A 42 -20.29 -12.39 18.27
C THR A 42 -19.71 -12.41 16.86
N MET A 43 -18.39 -12.21 16.72
CA MET A 43 -17.70 -12.26 15.44
C MET A 43 -17.44 -13.69 14.98
N GLY A 44 -17.51 -13.91 13.66
CA GLY A 44 -16.99 -15.11 13.02
C GLY A 44 -15.49 -15.30 13.28
N GLU A 45 -14.99 -16.51 13.03
CA GLU A 45 -13.60 -16.89 13.30
C GLU A 45 -12.59 -15.92 12.67
N ASN A 46 -12.75 -15.58 11.39
CA ASN A 46 -11.84 -14.67 10.69
C ASN A 46 -11.79 -13.27 11.33
N GLY A 47 -12.93 -12.72 11.75
CA GLY A 47 -12.97 -11.43 12.44
C GLY A 47 -12.22 -11.47 13.77
N ARG A 48 -12.40 -12.55 14.54
CA ARG A 48 -11.68 -12.75 15.81
C ARG A 48 -10.17 -12.88 15.59
N ARG A 49 -9.74 -13.66 14.59
CA ARG A 49 -8.33 -13.83 14.24
C ARG A 49 -7.68 -12.50 13.83
N LEU A 50 -8.35 -11.70 13.01
CA LEU A 50 -7.88 -10.35 12.64
C LEU A 50 -7.70 -9.44 13.87
N LEU A 51 -8.68 -9.40 14.77
CA LEU A 51 -8.58 -8.58 15.99
C LEU A 51 -7.44 -9.06 16.89
N ASP A 52 -7.29 -10.36 17.07
CA ASP A 52 -6.22 -10.92 17.91
C ASP A 52 -4.84 -10.64 17.30
N PHE A 53 -4.73 -10.70 15.98
CA PHE A 53 -3.52 -10.34 15.24
C PHE A 53 -3.17 -8.85 15.45
N LEU A 54 -4.11 -7.94 15.18
CA LEU A 54 -3.91 -6.49 15.36
C LEU A 54 -3.74 -6.07 16.84
N ALA A 55 -4.09 -6.94 17.79
CA ALA A 55 -3.78 -6.72 19.20
C ALA A 55 -2.28 -6.81 19.49
N LYS A 56 -1.60 -7.73 18.79
CA LYS A 56 -0.20 -8.10 19.01
C LYS A 56 0.75 -7.38 18.07
N HIS A 57 0.25 -7.00 16.90
CA HIS A 57 1.04 -6.45 15.80
C HIS A 57 0.58 -5.03 15.48
N PRO A 58 1.24 -3.99 16.03
CA PRO A 58 0.93 -2.60 15.71
C PRO A 58 1.10 -2.33 14.22
N ILE A 59 0.20 -1.53 13.65
CA ILE A 59 0.19 -1.28 12.20
C ILE A 59 1.47 -0.62 11.68
N ASP A 60 2.17 0.18 12.52
CA ASP A 60 3.44 0.78 12.12
C ASP A 60 4.56 -0.25 11.94
N SER A 61 4.58 -1.27 12.81
CA SER A 61 5.53 -2.39 12.70
C SER A 61 5.26 -3.20 11.44
N LEU A 62 3.99 -3.51 11.18
CA LEU A 62 3.57 -4.24 9.98
C LEU A 62 3.94 -3.48 8.69
N HIS A 63 3.75 -2.17 8.65
CA HIS A 63 4.20 -1.34 7.52
C HIS A 63 5.72 -1.34 7.35
N ALA A 64 6.48 -1.39 8.45
CA ALA A 64 7.94 -1.39 8.42
C ALA A 64 8.54 -2.74 7.98
N GLU A 65 7.84 -3.83 8.28
CA GLU A 65 8.25 -5.20 7.93
C GLU A 65 7.79 -5.61 6.52
N GLU A 66 6.76 -4.96 5.97
CA GLU A 66 6.25 -5.25 4.63
C GLU A 66 7.33 -4.99 3.56
N PRO A 67 7.71 -6.00 2.75
CA PRO A 67 8.69 -5.84 1.69
C PRO A 67 8.28 -4.78 0.68
N VAL A 68 9.27 -4.07 0.12
CA VAL A 68 9.02 -3.11 -0.96
C VAL A 68 8.40 -3.84 -2.16
N GLY A 69 7.19 -3.44 -2.53
CA GLY A 69 6.44 -4.05 -3.62
C GLY A 69 5.06 -3.41 -3.78
N PRO A 70 4.26 -3.88 -4.75
CA PRO A 70 2.88 -3.44 -4.92
C PRO A 70 2.02 -3.62 -3.66
N GLY A 71 2.19 -4.75 -2.94
CA GLY A 71 1.42 -5.04 -1.71
C GLY A 71 1.61 -3.98 -0.62
N GLN A 72 2.82 -3.43 -0.49
CA GLN A 72 3.09 -2.32 0.41
C GLN A 72 2.31 -1.05 0.03
N ASN A 73 2.20 -0.75 -1.27
CA ASN A 73 1.38 0.37 -1.74
C ASN A 73 -0.11 0.14 -1.41
N ASP A 74 -0.61 -1.09 -1.57
CA ASP A 74 -1.99 -1.44 -1.23
C ASP A 74 -2.27 -1.29 0.27
N MET A 75 -1.31 -1.66 1.13
CA MET A 75 -1.40 -1.40 2.57
C MET A 75 -1.45 0.10 2.87
N TYR A 76 -0.60 0.91 2.25
CA TYR A 76 -0.65 2.37 2.42
C TYR A 76 -1.98 2.97 1.92
N TRP A 77 -2.50 2.51 0.78
CA TRP A 77 -3.80 2.94 0.29
C TRP A 77 -4.92 2.59 1.27
N ALA A 78 -4.96 1.35 1.77
CA ALA A 78 -5.94 0.93 2.74
C ALA A 78 -5.88 1.76 4.03
N SER A 79 -4.68 2.05 4.53
CA SER A 79 -4.51 2.92 5.69
C SER A 79 -4.93 4.38 5.42
N PHE A 80 -4.65 4.92 4.23
CA PHE A 80 -5.13 6.24 3.82
C PHE A 80 -6.66 6.29 3.78
N PHE A 81 -7.30 5.35 3.10
CA PHE A 81 -8.75 5.35 2.96
C PHE A 81 -9.47 5.09 4.30
N ALA A 82 -8.85 4.36 5.22
CA ALA A 82 -9.37 4.17 6.57
C ALA A 82 -9.35 5.45 7.42
N THR A 83 -8.36 6.33 7.21
CA THR A 83 -8.04 7.39 8.17
C THR A 83 -8.06 8.81 7.61
N GLY A 84 -7.97 8.97 6.30
CA GLY A 84 -7.70 10.24 5.62
C GLY A 84 -6.26 10.75 5.78
N ASP A 85 -5.36 10.01 6.46
CA ASP A 85 -4.02 10.49 6.73
C ASP A 85 -3.14 10.49 5.47
N THR A 86 -2.88 11.69 4.96
CA THR A 86 -2.05 11.91 3.76
C THR A 86 -0.59 11.47 3.91
N ALA A 87 -0.10 11.17 5.13
CA ALA A 87 1.23 10.60 5.32
C ALA A 87 1.39 9.28 4.56
N TYR A 88 0.34 8.47 4.44
CA TYR A 88 0.36 7.25 3.64
C TYR A 88 0.48 7.52 2.13
N ILE A 89 -0.17 8.56 1.61
CA ILE A 89 0.05 9.02 0.22
C ILE A 89 1.52 9.43 0.03
N GLY A 90 2.10 10.10 1.03
CA GLY A 90 3.51 10.45 1.05
C GLY A 90 4.44 9.24 0.93
N ARG A 91 4.13 8.13 1.62
CA ARG A 91 4.90 6.88 1.51
C ARG A 91 4.79 6.24 0.13
N ILE A 92 3.61 6.24 -0.48
CA ILE A 92 3.40 5.76 -1.85
C ILE A 92 4.18 6.63 -2.85
N LEU A 93 4.13 7.96 -2.70
CA LEU A 93 4.91 8.88 -3.52
C LEU A 93 6.42 8.67 -3.35
N THR A 94 6.90 8.37 -2.14
CA THR A 94 8.30 8.00 -1.91
C THR A 94 8.69 6.76 -2.71
N ASN A 95 7.84 5.73 -2.77
CA ASN A 95 8.09 4.54 -3.61
C ASN A 95 8.16 4.91 -5.09
N ALA A 96 7.23 5.75 -5.58
CA ALA A 96 7.24 6.26 -6.95
C ALA A 96 8.55 6.98 -7.26
N VAL A 97 9.02 7.89 -6.40
CA VAL A 97 10.25 8.67 -6.61
C VAL A 97 11.50 7.78 -6.53
N ARG A 98 11.59 6.93 -5.50
CA ARG A 98 12.82 6.20 -5.16
C ARG A 98 13.17 5.13 -6.19
N TYR A 99 12.16 4.46 -6.76
CA TYR A 99 12.38 3.28 -7.60
C TYR A 99 11.93 3.46 -9.06
N ASP A 100 11.59 4.68 -9.51
CA ASP A 100 11.12 4.91 -10.89
C ASP A 100 12.13 4.45 -11.96
N ALA A 101 13.41 4.62 -11.66
CA ALA A 101 14.53 4.24 -12.52
C ALA A 101 15.01 2.79 -12.30
N GLU A 102 14.43 2.04 -11.36
CA GLU A 102 14.84 0.66 -11.08
C GLU A 102 14.58 -0.25 -12.30
N ARG A 103 15.56 -1.04 -12.71
CA ARG A 103 15.45 -1.97 -13.85
C ARG A 103 16.11 -3.33 -13.60
N THR A 104 16.65 -3.54 -12.39
CA THR A 104 17.37 -4.74 -11.96
C THR A 104 16.49 -5.63 -11.11
N TYR A 105 15.79 -5.05 -10.12
CA TYR A 105 14.94 -5.77 -9.18
C TYR A 105 13.47 -5.55 -9.49
N LEU A 106 12.72 -6.64 -9.66
CA LEU A 106 11.33 -6.58 -10.12
C LEU A 106 10.43 -5.90 -9.09
N MET A 107 10.52 -6.28 -7.81
CA MET A 107 9.59 -5.79 -6.79
C MET A 107 9.71 -4.27 -6.54
N PRO A 108 10.92 -3.67 -6.41
CA PRO A 108 11.04 -2.22 -6.30
C PRO A 108 10.61 -1.48 -7.57
N PHE A 109 10.90 -2.02 -8.77
CA PHE A 109 10.37 -1.45 -10.01
C PHE A 109 8.83 -1.43 -10.01
N LEU A 110 8.20 -2.56 -9.68
CA LEU A 110 6.74 -2.65 -9.60
C LEU A 110 6.18 -1.75 -8.50
N ALA A 111 6.88 -1.59 -7.37
CA ALA A 111 6.48 -0.65 -6.31
C ALA A 111 6.40 0.79 -6.86
N ALA A 112 7.39 1.26 -7.63
CA ALA A 112 7.32 2.59 -8.23
C ALA A 112 6.21 2.72 -9.27
N GLN A 113 6.12 1.77 -10.20
CA GLN A 113 5.16 1.90 -11.31
C GLN A 113 3.71 1.78 -10.85
N THR A 114 3.42 0.88 -9.91
CA THR A 114 2.08 0.78 -9.31
C THR A 114 1.75 2.00 -8.45
N ALA A 115 2.73 2.58 -7.77
CA ALA A 115 2.55 3.86 -7.06
C ALA A 115 2.18 4.98 -8.05
N LYS A 116 2.92 5.16 -9.16
CA LYS A 116 2.61 6.18 -10.19
C LYS A 116 1.20 6.00 -10.74
N TRP A 117 0.89 4.78 -11.18
CA TRP A 117 -0.39 4.47 -11.79
C TRP A 117 -1.56 4.70 -10.83
N SER A 118 -1.46 4.19 -9.59
CA SER A 118 -2.51 4.34 -8.59
C SER A 118 -2.64 5.78 -8.07
N LEU A 119 -1.53 6.52 -7.90
CA LEU A 119 -1.58 7.95 -7.55
C LEU A 119 -2.28 8.76 -8.65
N ALA A 120 -1.98 8.50 -9.92
CA ALA A 120 -2.63 9.17 -11.04
C ALA A 120 -4.14 8.85 -11.09
N ALA A 121 -4.51 7.58 -10.90
CA ALA A 121 -5.90 7.15 -10.88
C ALA A 121 -6.67 7.77 -9.71
N ASN A 122 -6.11 7.73 -8.50
CA ASN A 122 -6.76 8.25 -7.30
C ASN A 122 -6.79 9.78 -7.26
N ALA A 123 -5.79 10.48 -7.81
CA ALA A 123 -5.83 11.94 -7.92
C ALA A 123 -7.02 12.46 -8.73
N ARG A 124 -7.51 11.66 -9.69
CA ARG A 124 -8.69 12.01 -10.49
C ARG A 124 -10.01 11.84 -9.75
N GLN A 125 -10.06 10.95 -8.75
CA GLN A 125 -11.29 10.53 -8.07
C GLN A 125 -11.38 11.04 -6.63
N HIS A 126 -10.24 11.31 -5.99
CA HIS A 126 -10.16 11.73 -4.59
C HIS A 126 -9.53 13.12 -4.46
N PRO A 127 -10.31 14.15 -4.09
CA PRO A 127 -9.83 15.53 -3.95
C PRO A 127 -8.65 15.67 -2.97
N ALA A 128 -8.62 14.89 -1.89
CA ALA A 128 -7.52 14.90 -0.93
C ALA A 128 -6.19 14.42 -1.54
N VAL A 129 -6.24 13.43 -2.45
CA VAL A 129 -5.06 12.92 -3.16
C VAL A 129 -4.57 13.96 -4.17
N GLN A 130 -5.48 14.56 -4.93
CA GLN A 130 -5.16 15.65 -5.84
C GLN A 130 -4.48 16.81 -5.10
N ALA A 131 -5.10 17.27 -4.01
CA ALA A 131 -4.61 18.42 -3.26
C ALA A 131 -3.25 18.12 -2.60
N PHE A 132 -3.04 16.88 -2.16
CA PHE A 132 -1.73 16.45 -1.65
C PHE A 132 -0.66 16.53 -2.74
N LEU A 133 -0.93 15.97 -3.92
CA LEU A 133 0.02 15.93 -5.03
C LEU A 133 0.28 17.32 -5.62
N ALA A 134 -0.73 18.16 -5.80
CA ALA A 134 -0.57 19.52 -6.30
C ALA A 134 0.39 20.36 -5.42
N LYS A 135 0.40 20.15 -4.09
CA LYS A 135 1.37 20.80 -3.17
C LYS A 135 2.82 20.34 -3.37
N LYS A 136 3.02 19.24 -4.07
CA LYS A 136 4.33 18.65 -4.42
C LYS A 136 4.71 18.91 -5.88
N GLU A 137 3.77 19.40 -6.69
CA GLU A 137 4.03 19.82 -8.06
C GLU A 137 5.07 20.95 -8.08
N GLY A 138 5.98 20.93 -9.06
CA GLY A 138 7.13 21.83 -9.13
C GLY A 138 8.30 21.49 -8.19
N LYS A 139 8.07 20.68 -7.14
CA LYS A 139 9.15 20.19 -6.25
C LYS A 139 9.70 18.84 -6.68
N LEU A 140 8.84 18.00 -7.26
CA LEU A 140 9.17 16.66 -7.72
C LEU A 140 8.71 16.51 -9.17
N PRO A 141 9.61 16.36 -10.16
CA PRO A 141 9.23 16.26 -11.57
C PRO A 141 8.21 15.15 -11.86
N ILE A 142 8.36 14.00 -11.19
CA ILE A 142 7.44 12.85 -11.34
C ILE A 142 5.98 13.18 -10.96
N VAL A 143 5.75 14.17 -10.09
CA VAL A 143 4.39 14.56 -9.67
C VAL A 143 3.63 15.20 -10.83
N HIS A 144 4.32 15.97 -11.68
CA HIS A 144 3.69 16.55 -12.86
C HIS A 144 3.17 15.44 -13.79
N ASP A 145 3.99 14.40 -14.03
CA ASP A 145 3.58 13.24 -14.82
C ASP A 145 2.38 12.52 -14.19
N ILE A 146 2.39 12.32 -12.87
CA ILE A 146 1.30 11.67 -12.15
C ILE A 146 -0.02 12.45 -12.28
N LEU A 147 0.04 13.79 -12.24
CA LEU A 147 -1.15 14.64 -12.30
C LEU A 147 -1.71 14.81 -13.72
N THR A 148 -0.85 14.78 -14.73
CA THR A 148 -1.24 15.13 -16.11
C THR A 148 -1.49 13.94 -17.00
N ARG A 149 -0.79 12.82 -16.77
CA ARG A 149 -0.84 11.67 -17.67
C ARG A 149 -2.05 10.78 -17.41
N ASP A 150 -2.46 10.04 -18.43
CA ASP A 150 -3.48 9.02 -18.28
C ASP A 150 -2.95 7.79 -17.53
N PRO A 151 -3.62 7.35 -16.44
CA PRO A 151 -3.26 6.14 -15.70
C PRO A 151 -3.14 4.90 -16.61
N GLY A 152 -4.00 4.78 -17.62
CA GLY A 152 -3.94 3.69 -18.60
C GLY A 152 -2.65 3.73 -19.43
N ILE A 153 -2.19 4.92 -19.82
CA ILE A 153 -0.91 5.08 -20.53
C ILE A 153 0.27 4.68 -19.63
N ILE A 154 0.30 5.11 -18.36
CA ILE A 154 1.35 4.70 -17.40
C ILE A 154 1.40 3.17 -17.27
N LYS A 155 0.24 2.51 -17.21
CA LYS A 155 0.14 1.05 -17.13
C LYS A 155 0.67 0.36 -18.39
N LEU A 156 0.35 0.90 -19.58
CA LEU A 156 0.85 0.36 -20.85
C LEU A 156 2.37 0.46 -20.94
N GLU A 157 2.95 1.61 -20.58
CA GLU A 157 4.40 1.80 -20.55
C GLU A 157 5.10 0.87 -19.56
N THR A 158 4.51 0.70 -18.37
CA THR A 158 4.99 -0.26 -17.36
C THR A 158 5.05 -1.67 -17.94
N THR A 159 4.01 -2.07 -18.67
CA THR A 159 3.94 -3.39 -19.32
C THR A 159 5.01 -3.54 -20.40
N ALA A 160 5.22 -2.51 -21.21
CA ALA A 160 6.26 -2.50 -22.23
C ALA A 160 7.67 -2.64 -21.61
N ILE A 161 7.96 -1.93 -20.52
CA ILE A 161 9.24 -2.05 -19.80
C ILE A 161 9.41 -3.47 -19.24
N LEU A 162 8.38 -4.04 -18.64
CA LEU A 162 8.43 -5.42 -18.12
C LEU A 162 8.79 -6.43 -19.21
N GLN A 163 8.12 -6.34 -20.36
CA GLN A 163 8.38 -7.21 -21.51
C GLN A 163 9.81 -7.04 -22.04
N GLN A 164 10.29 -5.80 -22.17
CA GLN A 164 11.65 -5.53 -22.63
C GLN A 164 12.71 -6.07 -21.67
N GLN A 165 12.52 -5.91 -20.36
CA GLN A 165 13.47 -6.41 -19.37
C GLN A 165 13.43 -7.94 -19.26
N GLN A 166 12.25 -8.54 -19.34
CA GLN A 166 12.10 -9.99 -19.40
C GLN A 166 12.83 -10.59 -20.61
N ALA A 167 12.71 -9.96 -21.79
CA ALA A 167 13.42 -10.38 -23.00
C ALA A 167 14.95 -10.31 -22.86
N LYS A 168 15.47 -9.42 -22.00
CA LYS A 168 16.91 -9.29 -21.69
C LYS A 168 17.39 -10.24 -20.59
N GLY A 169 16.51 -11.10 -20.06
CA GLY A 169 16.79 -11.91 -18.86
C GLY A 169 16.90 -11.08 -17.57
N GLY A 170 16.48 -9.81 -17.62
CA GLY A 170 16.75 -8.81 -16.61
C GLY A 170 15.64 -8.72 -15.59
N TRP A 171 15.61 -9.64 -14.62
CA TRP A 171 15.01 -9.40 -13.31
C TRP A 171 15.68 -10.32 -12.28
N ARG A 172 16.30 -9.75 -11.27
CA ARG A 172 16.73 -10.50 -10.08
C ARG A 172 15.56 -10.62 -9.11
N ARG A 173 15.45 -11.80 -8.49
CA ARG A 173 14.53 -12.04 -7.37
C ARG A 173 15.09 -11.42 -6.11
#